data_AF-A0A6B2XP56-F1
#
_entry.id   AF-A0A6B2XP56-F1
#
_cell.length_a   1.000
_cell.length_b   1.000
_cell.length_c   1.000
_cell.angle_alpha   90.00
_cell.angle_beta   90.00
_cell.angle_gamma   90.00
#
_symmetry.space_group_name_H-M   'P 1'
#
loop_
_entity.id
_entity.type
_entity.pdbx_description
1 polymer ?
#
loop_
_entity_poly.entity_id
_entity_poly.type
_entity_poly.pdbx_seq_one_letter_code
_entity_poly.pdbx_strand_id
1 'polypeptide(L)' 'MPFHWPGEGRANTLTNPALDPVSRMPEFKVCAVRVEPA' A
#
# COMPACT_ATOMS: atom_id res chain seq x y z
N MET A 1 9.41 1.73 -0.13
CA MET A 1 8.55 2.87 -0.50
C MET A 1 7.94 3.47 0.77
N PRO A 2 8.20 4.74 1.10
CA PRO A 2 7.52 5.41 2.22
C PRO A 2 6.21 6.09 1.78
N PHE A 3 5.33 6.40 2.74
CA PHE A 3 4.01 7.01 2.46
C PHE A 3 4.00 8.55 2.53
N HIS A 4 5.14 9.20 2.80
CA HIS A 4 5.21 10.66 3.00
C HIS A 4 5.22 11.47 1.69
N TRP A 5 5.38 10.83 0.53
CA TRP A 5 5.32 11.51 -0.77
C TRP A 5 3.87 11.61 -1.27
N PRO A 6 3.48 12.70 -1.96
CA PRO A 6 2.17 12.81 -2.60
C PRO A 6 2.16 12.16 -4.00
N GLY A 7 0.97 12.11 -4.63
CA GLY A 7 0.82 11.69 -6.03
C GLY A 7 1.12 10.20 -6.26
N GLU A 8 1.77 9.89 -7.37
CA GLU A 8 2.15 8.53 -7.77
C GLU A 8 3.24 7.92 -6.87
N GLY A 9 4.02 8.75 -6.17
CA GLY A 9 5.10 8.31 -5.29
C GLY A 9 4.64 7.80 -3.90
N ARG A 10 3.34 7.88 -3.57
CA ARG A 10 2.83 7.46 -2.26
C ARG A 10 2.68 5.94 -2.18
N ALA A 11 3.26 5.29 -1.17
CA ALA A 11 3.14 3.84 -1.01
C ALA A 11 1.68 3.35 -0.89
N ASN A 12 0.77 4.17 -0.36
CA ASN A 12 -0.62 3.78 -0.12
C ASN A 12 -1.45 3.60 -1.41
N THR A 13 -0.96 3.97 -2.60
CA THR A 13 -1.62 3.59 -3.87
C THR A 13 -1.59 2.09 -4.11
N LEU A 14 -0.67 1.37 -3.46
CA LEU A 14 -0.52 -0.08 -3.56
C LEU A 14 -1.17 -0.81 -2.38
N THR A 15 -1.77 -0.13 -1.41
CA THR A 15 -2.44 -0.80 -0.28
C THR A 15 -3.69 -1.54 -0.76
N ASN A 16 -3.83 -2.81 -0.39
CA ASN A 16 -5.01 -3.60 -0.70
C ASN A 16 -6.27 -2.97 -0.06
N PRO A 17 -7.42 -2.98 -0.74
CA PRO A 17 -8.67 -2.46 -0.16
C PRO A 17 -9.26 -3.39 0.91
N ALA A 18 -8.63 -4.55 1.16
CA ALA A 18 -9.03 -5.48 2.21
C ALA A 18 -8.82 -4.88 3.60
N LEU A 19 -9.77 -5.13 4.48
CA LEU A 19 -9.74 -4.69 5.87
C LEU A 19 -9.77 -5.91 6.78
N ASP A 20 -9.03 -5.85 7.88
CA ASP A 20 -9.11 -6.84 8.95
C ASP A 20 -10.58 -6.97 9.44
N PRO A 21 -11.14 -8.19 9.56
CA PRO A 21 -12.55 -8.38 9.84
C PRO A 21 -12.99 -7.90 11.23
N VAL A 22 -12.06 -7.74 12.17
CA VAL A 22 -12.36 -7.31 13.55
C VAL A 22 -12.13 -5.80 13.71
N SER A 23 -10.91 -5.35 13.42
CA SER A 23 -10.46 -3.97 13.67
C SER A 23 -10.71 -3.02 12.52
N ARG A 24 -11.02 -3.56 11.32
CA ARG A 24 -11.12 -2.81 10.06
C ARG A 24 -9.82 -2.11 9.66
N MET A 25 -8.68 -2.50 10.23
CA MET A 25 -7.37 -1.98 9.84
C MET A 25 -7.00 -2.42 8.40
N PRO A 26 -6.49 -1.51 7.55
CA PRO A 26 -5.98 -1.87 6.23
C PRO A 26 -4.67 -2.66 6.26
N GLU A 27 -4.39 -3.38 5.18
CA GLU A 27 -3.16 -4.16 4.99
C GLU A 27 -1.97 -3.29 4.55
N PHE A 28 -1.36 -2.57 5.49
CA PHE A 28 -0.23 -1.67 5.16
C PHE A 28 1.12 -2.35 4.98
N LYS A 29 1.29 -3.55 5.53
CA LYS A 29 2.61 -4.20 5.65
C LYS A 29 2.88 -5.23 4.56
N VAL A 30 1.86 -5.65 3.82
CA VAL A 30 1.95 -6.68 2.78
C VAL A 30 1.12 -6.24 1.58
N CYS A 31 1.72 -6.36 0.40
CA CYS A 31 1.05 -6.27 -0.90
C CYS A 31 1.95 -6.93 -1.94
N ALA A 32 1.35 -7.75 -2.82
CA ALA A 32 2.07 -8.32 -3.94
C ALA A 32 2.31 -7.24 -5.00
N VAL A 33 3.59 -6.99 -5.33
CA VAL A 33 4.00 -5.95 -6.28
C VAL A 33 5.03 -6.50 -7.27
N ARG A 34 5.09 -5.91 -8.46
CA ARG A 34 6.17 -6.11 -9.42
C ARG A 34 7.03 -4.86 -9.45
N VAL A 35 8.34 -5.04 -9.34
CA VAL A 35 9.32 -3.95 -9.51
C VAL A 35 9.86 -4.01 -10.94
N GLU A 36 9.88 -2.88 -11.62
CA GLU A 36 10.39 -2.72 -12.98
C GLU A 36 11.44 -1.59 -12.99
N PRO A 37 12.40 -1.59 -13.94
CA PRO A 37 13.26 -0.44 -14.17
C PRO A 37 12.44 0.82 -14.47
N ALA A 38 12.94 1.98 -14.04
CA ALA A 38 12.35 3.28 -14.36
C ALA A 38 12.57 3.65 -15.83
#